data_AF-T0MUW6-F1
#
_entry.id   AF-T0MUW6-F1
#
_cell.length_a   1.000
_cell.length_b   1.000
_cell.length_c   1.000
_cell.angle_alpha   90.00
_cell.angle_beta   90.00
_cell.angle_gamma   90.00
#
_symmetry.space_group_name_H-M   'P 1'
#
loop_
_entity.id
_entity.type
_entity.pdbx_description
1 polymer ?
#
loop_
_entity_poly.entity_id
_entity_poly.type
_entity_poly.pdbx_seq_one_letter_code
_entity_poly.pdbx_strand_id
1 'polypeptide(L)'
;MIIDEAFFGFSRTGSFKGRKYPAFLDWKADIINEDSFSILGEPFSESKKIKIESTEIKLRESENILMIEEADSIIQRPKNFVRILMEVHKINRFHKLIYTPLTGDPYLFPILTLLGISLQDNFISYMDGVDKVEYRHTGRMKRENASIDANSFFLKNLSEDIQTSIKNYTLFDIVEKINLSSKAVEMLRILVNDFQRDYEVVFPRRTQGIRAVSNISLLRPDILRFQDYISHYYVKPEGRSIVLFIPCSARKPYSESKSHRRLIEALSDLRGFIHEVIITSPLGLVPREIEETYPAAFYDVPVTGRWSSEEREMLFNVANNYLGRNKYEKSFALLTDDYLFSEEYFPEGTEIIKWDKSNEGSLMQLRNKIGEYVTEYRPPRVKDSIREKIFAICEYQFGSWIIPYINKGKIIKNYNQFMIAVDGKPALIYQEDKGKMAINKNFTKPFIDNSKFLVEIDDFKPTANIYSVGVISATSDIRIEDEVVLHNSGNPKGVGTAKMPYEAMNELEKGIAVKVRN
;
A
#
# COMPACT_ATOMS: atom_id res chain seq x y z
N MET A 1 0.30 -27.13 14.32
CA MET A 1 -0.52 -26.44 13.30
C MET A 1 -0.48 -24.94 13.51
N ILE A 2 -0.31 -24.19 12.43
CA ILE A 2 -0.23 -22.72 12.39
C ILE A 2 -1.64 -22.12 12.47
N ILE A 3 -1.80 -21.00 13.17
CA ILE A 3 -3.02 -20.20 13.22
C ILE A 3 -2.65 -18.75 12.87
N ASP A 4 -2.93 -18.33 11.63
CA ASP A 4 -2.72 -16.95 11.17
C ASP A 4 -3.83 -16.01 11.66
N GLU A 5 -3.44 -14.81 12.12
CA GLU A 5 -4.35 -13.77 12.61
C GLU A 5 -4.43 -12.56 11.67
N ALA A 6 -3.30 -12.15 11.06
CA ALA A 6 -3.24 -11.02 10.13
C ALA A 6 -2.02 -11.10 9.20
N PHE A 7 -2.09 -10.36 8.08
CA PHE A 7 -1.08 -10.32 7.02
C PHE A 7 -0.68 -8.88 6.68
N PHE A 8 0.57 -8.70 6.23
CA PHE A 8 1.07 -7.46 5.63
C PHE A 8 2.20 -7.83 4.65
N GLY A 9 1.97 -7.69 3.34
CA GLY A 9 2.97 -8.16 2.38
C GLY A 9 3.18 -9.67 2.50
N PHE A 10 4.45 -10.09 2.50
CA PHE A 10 4.83 -11.48 2.81
C PHE A 10 4.82 -11.79 4.32
N SER A 11 4.67 -10.79 5.18
CA SER A 11 4.65 -10.96 6.63
C SER A 11 3.27 -11.41 7.11
N ARG A 12 3.27 -12.23 8.15
CA ARG A 12 2.06 -12.66 8.84
C ARG A 12 2.31 -12.81 10.33
N THR A 13 1.25 -12.66 11.12
CA THR A 13 1.30 -12.85 12.57
C THR A 13 0.21 -13.78 13.03
N GLY A 14 0.50 -14.55 14.07
CA GLY A 14 -0.38 -15.57 14.59
C GLY A 14 0.30 -16.41 15.66
N SER A 15 -0.13 -17.66 15.78
CA SER A 15 0.46 -18.61 16.74
C SER A 15 0.76 -19.98 16.14
N PHE A 16 1.79 -20.63 16.66
CA PHE A 16 2.21 -21.98 16.28
C PHE A 16 2.83 -22.67 17.51
N LYS A 17 2.29 -23.85 17.87
CA LYS A 17 2.72 -24.63 19.04
C LYS A 17 2.86 -23.80 20.34
N GLY A 18 1.89 -22.91 20.59
CA GLY A 18 1.87 -22.05 21.78
C GLY A 18 2.79 -20.82 21.73
N ARG A 19 3.57 -20.64 20.66
CA ARG A 19 4.41 -19.46 20.42
C ARG A 19 3.72 -18.51 19.44
N LYS A 20 3.86 -17.20 19.65
CA LYS A 20 3.45 -16.20 18.64
C LYS A 20 4.55 -16.00 17.60
N TYR A 21 4.18 -15.56 16.39
CA TYR A 21 5.13 -15.14 15.36
C TYR A 21 4.68 -13.81 14.71
N PRO A 22 5.60 -13.02 14.11
CA PRO A 22 7.05 -13.24 14.06
C PRO A 22 7.69 -13.14 15.44
N ALA A 23 8.73 -13.94 15.70
CA ALA A 23 9.37 -14.01 17.01
C ALA A 23 10.80 -14.55 16.97
N PHE A 24 11.50 -14.34 18.08
CA PHE A 24 12.75 -15.00 18.39
C PHE A 24 12.49 -16.32 19.14
N LEU A 25 13.07 -17.40 18.62
CA LEU A 25 13.13 -18.72 19.23
C LEU A 25 14.27 -18.76 20.25
N ASP A 26 14.07 -19.50 21.33
CA ASP A 26 15.13 -19.81 22.28
C ASP A 26 16.06 -20.86 21.66
N TRP A 27 17.32 -20.50 21.43
CA TRP A 27 18.28 -21.40 20.77
C TRP A 27 18.59 -22.67 21.57
N LYS A 28 18.34 -22.68 22.89
CA LYS A 28 18.53 -23.87 23.75
C LYS A 28 17.25 -24.68 23.92
N ALA A 29 16.11 -24.01 24.06
CA ALA A 29 14.85 -24.67 24.41
C ALA A 29 13.98 -25.01 23.18
N ASP A 30 14.01 -24.19 22.14
CA ASP A 30 13.17 -24.36 20.95
C ASP A 30 13.90 -25.07 19.81
N ILE A 31 15.22 -25.23 19.87
CA ILE A 31 16.05 -25.87 18.83
C ILE A 31 16.84 -27.02 19.46
N ILE A 32 16.63 -28.24 18.96
CA ILE A 32 17.26 -29.46 19.50
C ILE A 32 18.14 -30.08 18.41
N ASN A 33 19.39 -30.40 18.77
CA ASN A 33 20.46 -30.87 17.86
C ASN A 33 21.07 -32.23 18.27
N GLU A 34 20.43 -32.99 19.16
CA GLU A 34 20.97 -34.25 19.69
C GLU A 34 20.86 -35.40 18.68
N ASP A 35 19.77 -36.18 18.73
CA ASP A 35 19.61 -37.36 17.84
C ASP A 35 18.95 -37.01 16.49
N SER A 36 18.19 -35.91 16.45
CA SER A 36 17.54 -35.39 15.24
C SER A 36 17.34 -33.88 15.35
N PHE A 37 17.73 -33.14 14.31
CA PHE A 37 17.51 -31.69 14.26
C PHE A 37 16.02 -31.37 14.24
N SER A 38 15.55 -30.64 15.25
CA SER A 38 14.16 -30.20 15.34
C SER A 38 14.02 -28.77 15.83
N ILE A 39 12.97 -28.09 15.36
CA ILE A 39 12.58 -26.75 15.82
C ILE A 39 11.14 -26.83 16.32
N LEU A 40 10.91 -26.35 17.54
CA LEU A 40 9.63 -26.46 18.25
C LEU A 40 9.11 -27.91 18.24
N GLY A 41 10.03 -28.88 18.35
CA GLY A 41 9.74 -30.31 18.30
C GLY A 41 9.20 -30.82 16.96
N GLU A 42 9.36 -30.08 15.86
CA GLU A 42 9.18 -30.65 14.51
C GLU A 42 10.52 -31.12 13.93
N PRO A 43 10.66 -32.40 13.56
CA PRO A 43 11.85 -32.88 12.90
C PRO A 43 11.94 -32.31 11.48
N PHE A 44 13.16 -32.05 11.02
CA PHE A 44 13.43 -31.56 9.67
C PHE A 44 13.89 -32.68 8.75
N SER A 45 13.53 -32.55 7.47
CA SER A 45 14.06 -33.37 6.40
C SER A 45 15.56 -33.15 6.19
N GLU A 46 16.16 -34.02 5.37
CA GLU A 46 17.48 -33.75 4.80
C GLU A 46 17.51 -32.44 4.00
N SER A 47 18.69 -31.84 3.92
CA SER A 47 18.94 -30.61 3.17
C SER A 47 18.74 -30.83 1.68
N LYS A 48 17.92 -29.97 1.06
CA LYS A 48 17.77 -29.89 -0.39
C LYS A 48 18.54 -28.70 -0.93
N LYS A 49 19.37 -28.95 -1.93
CA LYS A 49 20.06 -27.88 -2.66
C LYS A 49 19.15 -27.33 -3.74
N ILE A 50 18.98 -26.01 -3.75
CA ILE A 50 18.22 -25.30 -4.78
C ILE A 50 19.13 -24.24 -5.40
N LYS A 51 19.10 -24.15 -6.72
CA LYS A 51 19.84 -23.14 -7.47
C LYS A 51 18.92 -21.97 -7.78
N ILE A 52 19.20 -20.81 -7.21
CA ILE A 52 18.55 -19.54 -7.52
C ILE A 52 19.53 -18.72 -8.35
N GLU A 53 19.27 -18.65 -9.65
CA GLU A 53 20.18 -18.11 -10.67
C GLU A 53 21.61 -18.71 -10.57
N SER A 54 22.58 -17.92 -10.11
CA SER A 54 23.99 -18.31 -9.94
C SER A 54 24.33 -18.73 -8.51
N THR A 55 23.39 -18.63 -7.56
CA THR A 55 23.61 -18.98 -6.15
C THR A 55 22.95 -20.32 -5.81
N GLU A 56 23.71 -21.26 -5.28
CA GLU A 56 23.18 -22.46 -4.65
C GLU A 56 22.87 -22.18 -3.17
N ILE A 57 21.66 -22.53 -2.74
CA ILE A 57 21.25 -22.44 -1.33
C ILE A 57 20.80 -23.81 -0.84
N LYS A 58 20.82 -24.01 0.48
CA LYS A 58 20.29 -25.21 1.14
C LYS A 58 19.01 -24.86 1.90
N LEU A 59 17.95 -25.59 1.59
CA LEU A 59 16.70 -25.54 2.33
C LEU A 59 16.48 -26.84 3.09
N ARG A 60 16.01 -26.74 4.33
CA ARG A 60 15.42 -27.87 5.06
C ARG A 60 13.98 -27.56 5.39
N GLU A 61 13.17 -28.59 5.45
CA GLU A 61 11.75 -28.44 5.70
C GLU A 61 11.30 -29.35 6.82
N SER A 62 10.45 -28.84 7.69
CA SER A 62 9.56 -29.64 8.51
C SER A 62 8.15 -29.63 7.90
N GLU A 63 7.15 -30.11 8.64
CA GLU A 63 5.74 -29.98 8.27
C GLU A 63 5.35 -28.49 8.11
N ASN A 64 5.69 -27.65 9.09
CA ASN A 64 5.20 -26.27 9.18
C ASN A 64 6.30 -25.20 9.04
N ILE A 65 7.59 -25.57 8.97
CA ILE A 65 8.73 -24.63 8.94
C ILE A 65 9.62 -24.90 7.72
N LEU A 66 10.00 -23.82 7.04
CA LEU A 66 11.01 -23.82 5.98
C LEU A 66 12.25 -23.09 6.50
N MET A 67 13.39 -23.78 6.57
CA MET A 67 14.66 -23.22 7.02
C MET A 67 15.60 -22.93 5.86
N ILE A 68 16.20 -21.74 5.88
CA ILE A 68 17.33 -21.36 5.02
C ILE A 68 18.63 -21.54 5.83
N GLU A 69 19.36 -22.66 5.66
CA GLU A 69 20.43 -23.07 6.58
C GLU A 69 21.55 -22.05 6.79
N GLU A 70 22.07 -21.48 5.70
CA GLU A 70 23.27 -20.63 5.72
C GLU A 70 22.88 -19.15 5.68
N ALA A 71 21.74 -18.79 6.27
CA ALA A 71 21.17 -17.46 6.19
C ALA A 71 22.11 -16.36 6.75
N ASP A 72 22.89 -16.66 7.79
CA ASP A 72 23.90 -15.78 8.40
C ASP A 72 25.06 -15.42 7.47
N SER A 73 25.41 -16.32 6.55
CA SER A 73 26.39 -16.10 5.49
C SER A 73 25.74 -15.36 4.31
N ILE A 74 24.56 -15.78 3.87
CA ILE A 74 23.87 -15.20 2.71
C ILE A 74 23.49 -13.74 2.98
N ILE A 75 23.04 -13.41 4.19
CA ILE A 75 22.63 -12.06 4.61
C ILE A 75 23.80 -11.05 4.58
N GLN A 76 25.05 -11.50 4.45
CA GLN A 76 26.20 -10.61 4.22
C GLN A 76 26.20 -9.99 2.83
N ARG A 77 25.39 -10.51 1.90
CA ARG A 77 25.16 -9.94 0.56
C ARG A 77 23.68 -9.55 0.41
N PRO A 78 23.26 -8.37 0.90
CA PRO A 78 21.85 -8.00 1.01
C PRO A 78 21.05 -8.15 -0.28
N LYS A 79 21.61 -7.77 -1.43
CA LYS A 79 20.93 -7.92 -2.74
C LYS A 79 20.65 -9.38 -3.08
N ASN A 80 21.62 -10.26 -2.83
CA ASN A 80 21.45 -11.68 -3.07
C ASN A 80 20.42 -12.27 -2.08
N PHE A 81 20.48 -11.86 -0.82
CA PHE A 81 19.57 -12.33 0.23
C PHE A 81 18.11 -11.95 -0.05
N VAL A 82 17.83 -10.68 -0.39
CA VAL A 82 16.47 -10.22 -0.74
C VAL A 82 15.94 -11.00 -1.96
N ARG A 83 16.77 -11.18 -2.99
CA ARG A 83 16.42 -11.99 -4.17
C ARG A 83 16.05 -13.42 -3.80
N ILE A 84 16.89 -14.07 -2.98
CA ILE A 84 16.64 -15.43 -2.52
C ILE A 84 15.31 -15.50 -1.78
N LEU A 85 15.00 -14.53 -0.93
CA LEU A 85 13.71 -14.50 -0.25
C LEU A 85 12.53 -14.34 -1.22
N MET A 86 12.65 -13.52 -2.27
CA MET A 86 11.59 -13.39 -3.28
C MET A 86 11.32 -14.73 -3.99
N GLU A 87 12.37 -15.47 -4.34
CA GLU A 87 12.24 -16.80 -4.94
C GLU A 87 11.73 -17.86 -3.95
N VAL A 88 12.17 -17.79 -2.70
CA VAL A 88 11.65 -18.64 -1.62
C VAL A 88 10.15 -18.40 -1.42
N HIS A 89 9.66 -17.16 -1.52
CA HIS A 89 8.22 -16.89 -1.43
C HIS A 89 7.43 -17.51 -2.59
N LYS A 90 7.97 -17.48 -3.81
CA LYS A 90 7.34 -18.13 -4.98
C LYS A 90 7.22 -19.65 -4.82
N ILE A 91 8.17 -20.27 -4.12
CA ILE A 91 8.18 -21.72 -3.82
C ILE A 91 7.29 -22.03 -2.62
N ASN A 92 7.42 -21.25 -1.54
CA ASN A 92 6.78 -21.52 -0.26
C ASN A 92 5.30 -21.14 -0.25
N ARG A 93 4.90 -20.10 -0.99
CA ARG A 93 3.51 -19.61 -1.11
C ARG A 93 2.75 -19.56 0.21
N PHE A 94 3.41 -19.04 1.25
CA PHE A 94 2.91 -18.99 2.63
C PHE A 94 2.68 -20.34 3.34
N HIS A 95 2.88 -21.52 2.72
CA HIS A 95 2.61 -22.81 3.37
C HIS A 95 3.36 -22.96 4.70
N LYS A 96 4.64 -22.59 4.74
CA LYS A 96 5.49 -22.76 5.93
C LYS A 96 5.94 -21.43 6.52
N LEU A 97 6.19 -21.40 7.82
CA LEU A 97 6.89 -20.30 8.47
C LEU A 97 8.36 -20.32 8.05
N ILE A 98 8.90 -19.19 7.62
CA ILE A 98 10.31 -19.11 7.22
C ILE A 98 11.17 -18.86 8.46
N TYR A 99 12.13 -19.76 8.69
CA TYR A 99 13.15 -19.64 9.73
C TYR A 99 14.51 -19.36 9.10
N THR A 100 15.23 -18.39 9.69
CA THR A 100 16.61 -18.09 9.34
C THR A 100 17.50 -18.18 10.58
N PRO A 101 18.40 -19.17 10.68
CA PRO A 101 19.28 -19.35 11.82
C PRO A 101 20.34 -18.26 11.88
N LEU A 102 20.76 -17.91 13.11
CA LEU A 102 21.86 -17.00 13.41
C LEU A 102 21.73 -15.61 12.75
N THR A 103 20.50 -15.18 12.44
CA THR A 103 20.21 -13.82 11.92
C THR A 103 19.49 -12.94 12.93
N GLY A 104 19.27 -13.43 14.16
CA GLY A 104 18.45 -12.82 15.21
C GLY A 104 19.02 -11.53 15.83
N ASP A 105 19.31 -10.54 14.99
CA ASP A 105 19.67 -9.19 15.38
C ASP A 105 18.37 -8.35 15.58
N PRO A 106 18.14 -7.74 16.75
CA PRO A 106 16.96 -6.89 16.98
C PRO A 106 16.80 -5.74 15.99
N TYR A 107 17.90 -5.22 15.44
CA TYR A 107 17.89 -4.09 14.50
C TYR A 107 17.79 -4.53 13.04
N LEU A 108 17.80 -5.83 12.77
CA LEU A 108 17.44 -6.41 11.47
C LEU A 108 16.04 -7.04 11.50
N PHE A 109 15.56 -7.47 12.67
CA PHE A 109 14.27 -8.15 12.83
C PHE A 109 13.08 -7.47 12.12
N PRO A 110 12.90 -6.13 12.17
CA PRO A 110 11.79 -5.48 11.45
C PRO A 110 11.85 -5.66 9.92
N ILE A 111 13.01 -5.41 9.29
CA ILE A 111 13.15 -5.56 7.84
C ILE A 111 13.09 -7.03 7.40
N LEU A 112 13.66 -7.94 8.20
CA LEU A 112 13.60 -9.37 7.93
C LEU A 112 12.16 -9.88 8.02
N THR A 113 11.39 -9.37 8.98
CA THR A 113 9.95 -9.62 9.06
C THR A 113 9.23 -9.09 7.82
N LEU A 114 9.50 -7.85 7.39
CA LEU A 114 8.89 -7.27 6.17
C LEU A 114 9.19 -8.10 4.92
N LEU A 115 10.38 -8.69 4.86
CA LEU A 115 10.77 -9.65 3.83
C LEU A 115 10.17 -11.05 4.01
N GLY A 116 9.25 -11.23 4.97
CA GLY A 116 8.47 -12.46 5.18
C GLY A 116 9.13 -13.51 6.08
N ILE A 117 10.25 -13.21 6.74
CA ILE A 117 10.84 -14.11 7.73
C ILE A 117 9.95 -14.14 8.98
N SER A 118 9.60 -15.35 9.41
CA SER A 118 8.68 -15.56 10.54
C SER A 118 9.41 -15.87 11.84
N LEU A 119 10.54 -16.57 11.76
CA LEU A 119 11.26 -17.07 12.93
C LEU A 119 12.75 -16.78 12.79
N GLN A 120 13.37 -16.36 13.90
CA GLN A 120 14.81 -16.19 14.06
C GLN A 120 15.19 -16.74 15.44
N ASP A 121 16.43 -17.10 15.73
CA ASP A 121 16.83 -17.51 17.09
C ASP A 121 17.46 -16.37 17.89
N ASN A 122 17.49 -16.49 19.21
CA ASN A 122 18.08 -15.51 20.11
C ASN A 122 19.57 -15.77 20.42
N PHE A 123 20.30 -16.56 19.62
CA PHE A 123 21.70 -16.91 19.90
C PHE A 123 22.61 -15.66 19.98
N ILE A 124 22.46 -14.72 19.04
CA ILE A 124 23.23 -13.46 19.03
C ILE A 124 22.95 -12.66 20.32
N SER A 125 21.68 -12.57 20.72
CA SER A 125 21.25 -11.88 21.94
C SER A 125 21.82 -12.50 23.21
N TYR A 126 21.93 -13.82 23.24
CA TYR A 126 22.55 -14.55 24.34
C TYR A 126 24.03 -14.20 24.45
N MET A 127 24.77 -14.24 23.34
CA MET A 127 26.19 -13.91 23.30
C MET A 127 26.45 -12.44 23.67
N ASP A 128 25.67 -11.51 23.12
CA ASP A 128 25.74 -10.09 23.48
C ASP A 128 25.51 -9.88 24.99
N GLY A 129 24.57 -10.60 25.59
CA GLY A 129 24.32 -10.55 27.03
C GLY A 129 25.50 -11.05 27.88
N VAL A 130 26.18 -12.12 27.44
CA VAL A 130 27.42 -12.61 28.06
C VAL A 130 28.53 -11.56 27.97
N ASP A 131 28.66 -10.91 26.82
CA ASP A 131 29.66 -9.87 26.54
C ASP A 131 29.32 -8.49 27.12
N LYS A 132 28.30 -8.44 27.98
CA LYS A 132 27.85 -7.22 28.68
C LYS A 132 27.37 -6.13 27.73
N VAL A 133 26.72 -6.53 26.64
CA VAL A 133 26.05 -5.66 25.66
C VAL A 133 24.54 -5.70 25.89
N GLU A 134 23.96 -4.54 26.14
CA GLU A 134 22.52 -4.34 26.35
C GLU A 134 21.87 -3.71 25.11
N TYR A 135 20.68 -4.19 24.75
CA TYR A 135 19.86 -3.64 23.66
C TYR A 135 18.98 -2.48 24.14
N ARG A 136 18.97 -1.40 23.35
CA ARG A 136 18.11 -0.23 23.54
C ARG A 136 17.49 0.19 22.21
N HIS A 137 16.46 1.03 22.27
CA HIS A 137 15.87 1.63 21.06
C HIS A 137 16.83 2.53 20.29
N THR A 138 17.96 2.92 20.90
CA THR A 138 19.02 3.74 20.30
C THR A 138 20.23 2.92 19.82
N GLY A 139 20.21 1.60 20.00
CA GLY A 139 21.29 0.71 19.61
C GLY A 139 21.86 -0.12 20.76
N ARG A 140 22.99 -0.77 20.48
CA ARG A 140 23.73 -1.60 21.43
C ARG A 140 24.60 -0.74 22.34
N MET A 141 24.62 -1.06 23.64
CA MET A 141 25.47 -0.36 24.60
C MET A 141 26.18 -1.34 25.52
N LYS A 142 27.49 -1.16 25.72
CA LYS A 142 28.24 -1.94 26.71
C LYS A 142 27.95 -1.42 28.12
N ARG A 143 27.51 -2.30 29.03
CA ARG A 143 27.20 -1.96 30.43
C ARG A 143 27.52 -3.12 31.35
N GLU A 144 28.17 -2.83 32.48
CA GLU A 144 28.53 -3.86 33.48
C GLU A 144 27.33 -4.66 33.98
N ASN A 145 26.18 -3.99 34.14
CA ASN A 145 24.92 -4.57 34.61
C ASN A 145 24.04 -5.14 33.47
N ALA A 146 24.54 -5.22 32.23
CA ALA A 146 23.81 -5.89 31.16
C ALA A 146 23.60 -7.36 31.51
N SER A 147 22.38 -7.85 31.24
CA SER A 147 21.98 -9.22 31.48
C SER A 147 21.30 -9.83 30.24
N ILE A 148 21.39 -11.15 30.13
CA ILE A 148 20.71 -11.93 29.09
C ILE A 148 19.19 -11.73 29.18
N ASP A 149 18.65 -11.64 30.40
CA ASP A 149 17.22 -11.42 30.64
C ASP A 149 16.75 -10.06 30.12
N ALA A 150 17.56 -9.01 30.28
CA ALA A 150 17.22 -7.68 29.78
C ALA A 150 17.11 -7.68 28.25
N ASN A 151 18.05 -8.31 27.54
CA ASN A 151 17.98 -8.45 26.09
C ASN A 151 16.81 -9.33 25.66
N SER A 152 16.55 -10.44 26.36
CA SER A 152 15.42 -11.33 26.07
C SER A 152 14.07 -10.61 26.24
N PHE A 153 13.94 -9.78 27.27
CA PHE A 153 12.77 -8.92 27.47
C PHE A 153 12.62 -7.90 26.33
N PHE A 154 13.72 -7.27 25.88
CA PHE A 154 13.71 -6.36 24.75
C PHE A 154 13.23 -7.06 23.46
N LEU A 155 13.77 -8.24 23.14
CA LEU A 155 13.37 -9.02 21.96
C LEU A 155 11.89 -9.41 21.98
N LYS A 156 11.36 -9.77 23.16
CA LYS A 156 9.94 -10.08 23.34
C LYS A 156 9.05 -8.88 23.03
N ASN A 157 9.34 -7.72 23.63
CA ASN A 157 8.56 -6.50 23.38
C ASN A 157 8.64 -6.07 21.91
N LEU A 158 9.83 -6.13 21.31
CA LEU A 158 10.00 -5.85 19.88
C LEU A 158 9.16 -6.79 19.02
N SER A 159 9.12 -8.09 19.35
CA SER A 159 8.28 -9.06 18.63
C SER A 159 6.79 -8.70 18.74
N GLU A 160 6.32 -8.32 19.93
CA GLU A 160 4.93 -7.90 20.16
C GLU A 160 4.56 -6.62 19.39
N ASP A 161 5.47 -5.64 19.33
CA ASP A 161 5.30 -4.42 18.55
C ASP A 161 5.20 -4.71 17.05
N ILE A 162 6.08 -5.57 16.52
CA ILE A 162 6.08 -5.98 15.12
C ILE A 162 4.83 -6.77 14.77
N GLN A 163 4.40 -7.71 15.61
CA GLN A 163 3.13 -8.43 15.46
C GLN A 163 1.94 -7.48 15.39
N THR A 164 1.91 -6.48 16.29
CA THR A 164 0.87 -5.45 16.31
C THR A 164 0.91 -4.58 15.05
N SER A 165 2.10 -4.28 14.53
CA SER A 165 2.25 -3.51 13.31
C SER A 165 1.74 -4.22 12.06
N ILE A 166 1.83 -5.56 12.00
CA ILE A 166 1.24 -6.36 10.93
C ILE A 166 -0.29 -6.22 10.97
N LYS A 167 -0.90 -6.37 12.15
CA LYS A 167 -2.36 -6.23 12.35
C LYS A 167 -2.88 -4.85 11.98
N ASN A 168 -2.08 -3.82 12.22
CA ASN A 168 -2.46 -2.42 12.01
C ASN A 168 -2.02 -1.86 10.64
N TYR A 169 -1.36 -2.68 9.81
CA TYR A 169 -0.77 -2.29 8.53
C TYR A 169 0.25 -1.14 8.62
N THR A 170 1.07 -1.14 9.66
CA THR A 170 2.12 -0.14 9.92
C THR A 170 3.54 -0.73 9.87
N LEU A 171 3.71 -2.00 9.48
CA LEU A 171 5.03 -2.65 9.46
C LEU A 171 6.03 -1.91 8.57
N PHE A 172 5.64 -1.54 7.33
CA PHE A 172 6.53 -0.77 6.45
C PHE A 172 6.95 0.56 7.08
N ASP A 173 6.03 1.25 7.77
CA ASP A 173 6.34 2.51 8.46
C ASP A 173 7.38 2.32 9.55
N ILE A 174 7.27 1.26 10.34
CA ILE A 174 8.27 0.92 11.37
C ILE A 174 9.61 0.66 10.71
N VAL A 175 9.63 -0.16 9.66
CA VAL A 175 10.86 -0.52 8.94
C VAL A 175 11.49 0.67 8.25
N GLU A 176 10.72 1.65 7.78
CA GLU A 176 11.26 2.87 7.18
C GLU A 176 11.86 3.81 8.24
N LYS A 177 11.14 4.02 9.34
CA LYS A 177 11.38 5.13 10.28
C LYS A 177 12.27 4.75 11.45
N ILE A 178 12.27 3.47 11.82
CA ILE A 178 13.01 2.95 12.98
C ILE A 178 14.13 2.06 12.46
N ASN A 179 15.14 2.70 11.87
CA ASN A 179 16.33 2.03 11.35
C ASN A 179 17.59 2.45 12.11
N LEU A 180 18.27 1.48 12.69
CA LEU A 180 19.60 1.66 13.27
C LEU A 180 20.69 0.92 12.49
N SER A 181 20.31 -0.03 11.65
CA SER A 181 21.22 -0.86 10.87
C SER A 181 21.34 -0.35 9.44
N SER A 182 22.56 -0.05 9.00
CA SER A 182 22.84 0.28 7.59
C SER A 182 22.41 -0.85 6.66
N LYS A 183 22.63 -2.10 7.08
CA LYS A 183 22.21 -3.30 6.35
C LYS A 183 20.68 -3.39 6.21
N ALA A 184 19.93 -2.97 7.24
CA ALA A 184 18.46 -2.93 7.15
C ALA A 184 17.99 -1.90 6.12
N VAL A 185 18.57 -0.70 6.14
CA VAL A 185 18.28 0.35 5.14
C VAL A 185 18.66 -0.09 3.74
N GLU A 186 19.80 -0.79 3.58
CA GLU A 186 20.22 -1.35 2.30
C GLU A 186 19.20 -2.36 1.77
N MET A 187 18.76 -3.31 2.59
CA MET A 187 17.72 -4.29 2.21
C MET A 187 16.40 -3.63 1.85
N LEU A 188 15.97 -2.63 2.61
CA LEU A 188 14.75 -1.86 2.30
C LEU A 188 14.88 -1.17 0.94
N ARG A 189 16.02 -0.54 0.66
CA ARG A 189 16.29 0.10 -0.64
C ARG A 189 16.29 -0.91 -1.78
N ILE A 190 16.92 -2.07 -1.59
CA ILE A 190 16.90 -3.14 -2.59
C ILE A 190 15.46 -3.61 -2.85
N LEU A 191 14.67 -3.83 -1.80
CA LEU A 191 13.27 -4.27 -1.94
C LEU A 191 12.46 -3.28 -2.78
N VAL A 192 12.52 -1.98 -2.47
CA VAL A 192 11.68 -0.97 -3.12
C VAL A 192 12.20 -0.49 -4.47
N ASN A 193 13.46 -0.75 -4.82
CA ASN A 193 14.02 -0.39 -6.14
C ASN A 193 14.08 -1.59 -7.09
N ASP A 194 14.65 -2.72 -6.63
CA ASP A 194 14.96 -3.86 -7.50
C ASP A 194 13.81 -4.88 -7.54
N PHE A 195 13.05 -5.03 -6.44
CA PHE A 195 11.99 -6.04 -6.28
C PHE A 195 10.60 -5.44 -6.05
N GLN A 196 10.42 -4.19 -6.49
CA GLN A 196 9.20 -3.42 -6.26
C GLN A 196 7.96 -4.13 -6.79
N ARG A 197 8.04 -4.74 -7.98
CA ARG A 197 6.93 -5.46 -8.62
C ARG A 197 6.62 -6.77 -7.91
N ASP A 198 7.64 -7.53 -7.51
CA ASP A 198 7.46 -8.78 -6.76
C ASP A 198 6.82 -8.52 -5.39
N TYR A 199 7.09 -7.36 -4.77
CA TYR A 199 6.51 -7.02 -3.47
C TYR A 199 5.15 -6.32 -3.56
N GLU A 200 4.88 -5.55 -4.62
CA GLU A 200 3.59 -4.86 -4.84
C GLU A 200 2.42 -5.84 -4.76
N VAL A 201 2.60 -7.05 -5.30
CA VAL A 201 1.50 -8.02 -5.44
C VAL A 201 0.96 -8.57 -4.12
N VAL A 202 1.69 -8.36 -3.02
CA VAL A 202 1.25 -8.72 -1.67
C VAL A 202 1.04 -7.49 -0.79
N PHE A 203 1.43 -6.30 -1.25
CA PHE A 203 1.30 -5.07 -0.50
C PHE A 203 -0.17 -4.65 -0.38
N PRO A 204 -0.67 -4.26 0.82
CA PRO A 204 -2.06 -3.86 0.99
C PRO A 204 -2.51 -2.77 0.00
N ARG A 205 -3.77 -2.84 -0.43
CA ARG A 205 -4.39 -1.78 -1.23
C ARG A 205 -4.45 -0.47 -0.45
N ARG A 206 -4.63 -0.58 0.86
CA ARG A 206 -4.75 0.54 1.79
C ARG A 206 -4.13 0.21 3.14
N THR A 207 -3.43 1.18 3.72
CA THR A 207 -3.06 1.22 5.15
C THR A 207 -3.91 2.25 5.91
N GLN A 208 -3.74 2.38 7.23
CA GLN A 208 -4.48 3.40 8.00
C GLN A 208 -4.13 4.84 7.61
N GLY A 209 -2.93 5.03 7.07
CA GLY A 209 -2.41 6.30 6.59
C GLY A 209 -0.93 6.14 6.29
N ILE A 210 -0.36 7.12 5.59
CA ILE A 210 1.06 7.15 5.22
C ILE A 210 1.70 8.35 5.91
N ARG A 211 2.73 8.15 6.72
CA ARG A 211 3.60 9.28 7.12
C ARG A 211 4.81 9.27 6.20
N ALA A 212 4.75 10.08 5.16
CA ALA A 212 5.78 10.20 4.15
C ALA A 212 6.84 11.20 4.64
N VAL A 213 7.84 10.70 5.35
CA VAL A 213 8.83 11.53 6.07
C VAL A 213 10.25 11.36 5.55
N SER A 214 10.47 10.49 4.56
CA SER A 214 11.78 10.23 3.97
C SER A 214 11.67 10.04 2.45
N ASN A 215 12.78 10.13 1.72
CA ASN A 215 12.79 9.87 0.28
C ASN A 215 12.35 8.43 -0.07
N ILE A 216 12.52 7.47 0.86
CA ILE A 216 12.04 6.09 0.66
C ILE A 216 10.50 6.07 0.57
N SER A 217 9.81 7.03 1.18
CA SER A 217 8.36 7.15 1.09
C SER A 217 7.88 7.29 -0.37
N LEU A 218 8.66 7.93 -1.24
CA LEU A 218 8.33 8.08 -2.67
C LEU A 218 8.24 6.72 -3.40
N LEU A 219 8.95 5.72 -2.89
CA LEU A 219 9.07 4.38 -3.49
C LEU A 219 8.14 3.35 -2.83
N ARG A 220 7.23 3.78 -1.95
CA ARG A 220 6.28 2.85 -1.34
C ARG A 220 5.35 2.26 -2.39
N PRO A 221 5.01 0.95 -2.31
CA PRO A 221 4.16 0.32 -3.32
C PRO A 221 2.77 0.97 -3.46
N ASP A 222 2.17 1.45 -2.37
CA ASP A 222 0.89 2.15 -2.38
C ASP A 222 0.97 3.53 -3.08
N ILE A 223 2.05 4.27 -2.91
CA ILE A 223 2.32 5.54 -3.60
C ILE A 223 2.62 5.32 -5.07
N LEU A 224 3.52 4.40 -5.40
CA LEU A 224 3.89 4.08 -6.78
C LEU A 224 2.69 3.59 -7.58
N ARG A 225 1.80 2.80 -6.98
CA ARG A 225 0.54 2.36 -7.59
C ARG A 225 -0.36 3.54 -7.98
N PHE A 226 -0.46 4.55 -7.11
CA PHE A 226 -1.22 5.76 -7.42
C PHE A 226 -0.54 6.59 -8.52
N GLN A 227 0.78 6.79 -8.43
CA GLN A 227 1.54 7.49 -9.47
C GLN A 227 1.44 6.79 -10.83
N ASP A 228 1.51 5.46 -10.86
CA ASP A 228 1.35 4.65 -12.06
C ASP A 228 -0.05 4.81 -12.65
N TYR A 229 -1.10 4.77 -11.82
CA TYR A 229 -2.46 5.08 -12.24
C TYR A 229 -2.58 6.46 -12.88
N ILE A 230 -2.07 7.50 -12.22
CA ILE A 230 -2.14 8.88 -12.73
C ILE A 230 -1.38 9.05 -14.03
N SER A 231 -0.21 8.43 -14.11
CA SER A 231 0.69 8.53 -15.27
C SER A 231 0.16 7.75 -16.48
N HIS A 232 -0.39 6.55 -16.26
CA HIS A 232 -0.59 5.56 -17.31
C HIS A 232 -2.03 5.02 -17.42
N TYR A 233 -2.99 5.52 -16.65
CA TYR A 233 -4.37 5.05 -16.74
C TYR A 233 -5.38 6.20 -16.70
N TYR A 234 -5.20 7.17 -15.81
CA TYR A 234 -6.14 8.29 -15.65
C TYR A 234 -6.33 9.10 -16.94
N VAL A 235 -7.59 9.29 -17.31
CA VAL A 235 -8.01 10.17 -18.40
C VAL A 235 -8.84 11.30 -17.82
N LYS A 236 -8.52 12.53 -18.23
CA LYS A 236 -9.25 13.74 -17.84
C LYS A 236 -10.73 13.62 -18.21
N PRO A 237 -11.64 14.25 -17.46
CA PRO A 237 -13.04 14.26 -17.83
C PRO A 237 -13.28 14.83 -19.23
N GLU A 238 -14.22 14.23 -19.95
CA GLU A 238 -14.63 14.68 -21.28
C GLU A 238 -15.18 16.11 -21.23
N GLY A 239 -14.87 16.92 -22.25
CA GLY A 239 -15.32 18.32 -22.32
C GLY A 239 -14.53 19.31 -21.46
N ARG A 240 -13.66 18.86 -20.54
CA ARG A 240 -12.73 19.75 -19.84
C ARG A 240 -11.53 20.08 -20.72
N SER A 241 -11.56 21.22 -21.42
CA SER A 241 -10.45 21.66 -22.29
C SER A 241 -9.47 22.62 -21.60
N ILE A 242 -9.82 23.17 -20.44
CA ILE A 242 -8.94 24.01 -19.60
C ILE A 242 -8.42 23.20 -18.41
N VAL A 243 -7.11 23.23 -18.15
CA VAL A 243 -6.51 22.72 -16.90
C VAL A 243 -6.04 23.87 -16.00
N LEU A 244 -6.24 23.70 -14.70
CA LEU A 244 -5.69 24.56 -13.66
C LEU A 244 -4.83 23.72 -12.70
N PHE A 245 -3.52 23.98 -12.71
CA PHE A 245 -2.58 23.41 -11.76
C PHE A 245 -2.52 24.26 -10.48
N ILE A 246 -2.55 23.60 -9.32
CA ILE A 246 -2.57 24.25 -8.00
C ILE A 246 -1.74 23.47 -6.98
N PRO A 247 -1.07 24.13 -6.03
CA PRO A 247 -0.33 23.46 -4.97
C PRO A 247 -1.29 22.79 -4.00
N CYS A 248 -0.78 21.78 -3.28
CA CYS A 248 -1.55 21.10 -2.25
C CYS A 248 -1.78 21.97 -0.99
N SER A 249 -2.53 21.41 -0.05
CA SER A 249 -2.75 21.96 1.29
C SER A 249 -2.50 20.93 2.39
N ALA A 250 -2.18 21.41 3.59
CA ALA A 250 -1.98 20.54 4.76
C ALA A 250 -3.24 19.74 5.12
N ARG A 251 -4.41 20.41 5.14
CA ARG A 251 -5.70 19.71 5.31
C ARG A 251 -6.04 18.94 4.03
N LYS A 252 -6.41 17.67 4.21
CA LYS A 252 -6.93 16.77 3.17
C LYS A 252 -8.34 16.30 3.56
N PRO A 253 -9.24 16.03 2.58
CA PRO A 253 -9.07 16.30 1.15
C PRO A 253 -8.83 17.79 0.88
N TYR A 254 -8.10 18.13 -0.20
CA TYR A 254 -7.56 19.48 -0.36
C TYR A 254 -8.67 20.52 -0.49
N SER A 255 -9.79 20.18 -1.13
CA SER A 255 -10.98 21.02 -1.28
C SER A 255 -11.58 21.52 0.04
N GLU A 256 -11.34 20.83 1.17
CA GLU A 256 -11.81 21.28 2.48
C GLU A 256 -10.88 22.31 3.14
N SER A 257 -9.67 22.47 2.65
CA SER A 257 -8.73 23.45 3.20
C SER A 257 -9.23 24.88 3.01
N LYS A 258 -8.81 25.81 3.89
CA LYS A 258 -9.20 27.22 3.79
C LYS A 258 -8.79 27.84 2.44
N SER A 259 -7.59 27.51 1.95
CA SER A 259 -7.08 28.06 0.69
C SER A 259 -7.83 27.53 -0.52
N HIS A 260 -8.13 26.23 -0.58
CA HIS A 260 -8.89 25.68 -1.69
C HIS A 260 -10.36 26.10 -1.64
N ARG A 261 -10.99 26.23 -0.46
CA ARG A 261 -12.37 26.76 -0.37
C ARG A 261 -12.48 28.16 -0.95
N ARG A 262 -11.54 29.07 -0.62
CA ARG A 262 -11.47 30.42 -1.21
C ARG A 262 -11.30 30.38 -2.74
N LEU A 263 -10.41 29.51 -3.24
CA LEU A 263 -10.24 29.30 -4.69
C LEU A 263 -11.53 28.80 -5.35
N ILE A 264 -12.18 27.79 -4.77
CA ILE A 264 -13.43 27.19 -5.26
C ILE A 264 -14.55 28.24 -5.28
N GLU A 265 -14.66 29.06 -4.25
CA GLU A 265 -15.61 30.17 -4.16
C GLU A 265 -15.35 31.21 -5.26
N ALA A 266 -14.09 31.65 -5.41
CA ALA A 266 -13.69 32.63 -6.42
C ALA A 266 -13.93 32.16 -7.86
N LEU A 267 -13.82 30.87 -8.14
CA LEU A 267 -14.02 30.28 -9.46
C LEU A 267 -15.40 29.64 -9.66
N SER A 268 -16.33 29.80 -8.71
CA SER A 268 -17.58 29.02 -8.63
C SER A 268 -18.39 28.95 -9.94
N ASP A 269 -18.47 30.04 -10.70
CA ASP A 269 -19.18 30.14 -11.97
C ASP A 269 -18.39 29.54 -13.16
N LEU A 270 -17.08 29.42 -13.03
CA LEU A 270 -16.15 28.92 -14.05
C LEU A 270 -15.76 27.45 -13.86
N ARG A 271 -16.01 26.84 -12.68
CA ARG A 271 -15.56 25.47 -12.37
C ARG A 271 -15.98 24.41 -13.38
N GLY A 272 -17.13 24.58 -14.03
CA GLY A 272 -17.60 23.63 -15.06
C GLY A 272 -16.71 23.54 -16.30
N PHE A 273 -15.84 24.53 -16.54
CA PHE A 273 -14.90 24.54 -17.67
C PHE A 273 -13.52 24.01 -17.31
N ILE A 274 -13.19 23.94 -16.01
CA ILE A 274 -11.83 23.78 -15.51
C ILE A 274 -11.64 22.36 -14.97
N HIS A 275 -10.56 21.71 -15.38
CA HIS A 275 -10.05 20.53 -14.70
C HIS A 275 -8.96 20.94 -13.71
N GLU A 276 -9.21 20.71 -12.43
CA GLU A 276 -8.31 21.09 -11.35
C GLU A 276 -7.35 19.92 -11.05
N VAL A 277 -6.05 20.18 -11.15
CA VAL A 277 -5.00 19.18 -10.88
C VAL A 277 -4.07 19.70 -9.79
N ILE A 278 -4.01 18.98 -8.67
CA ILE A 278 -3.23 19.37 -7.50
C ILE A 278 -1.81 18.81 -7.62
N ILE A 279 -0.81 19.66 -7.45
CA ILE A 279 0.61 19.31 -7.39
C ILE A 279 0.98 18.98 -5.96
N THR A 280 1.61 17.83 -5.72
CA THR A 280 1.99 17.44 -4.37
C THR A 280 3.12 16.40 -4.32
N SER A 281 3.81 16.34 -3.18
CA SER A 281 4.65 15.21 -2.79
C SER A 281 3.90 14.41 -1.71
N PRO A 282 3.92 13.07 -1.72
CA PRO A 282 4.74 12.18 -2.56
C PRO A 282 4.04 11.69 -3.84
N LEU A 283 2.88 12.24 -4.21
CA LEU A 283 2.01 11.65 -5.26
C LEU A 283 2.24 12.23 -6.66
N GLY A 284 2.93 13.35 -6.79
CA GLY A 284 3.14 14.07 -8.05
C GLY A 284 1.93 14.92 -8.39
N LEU A 285 0.93 14.32 -9.03
CA LEU A 285 -0.31 14.99 -9.43
C LEU A 285 -1.52 14.25 -8.87
N VAL A 286 -2.51 15.02 -8.41
CA VAL A 286 -3.80 14.51 -7.93
C VAL A 286 -4.92 15.30 -8.62
N PRO A 287 -5.61 14.73 -9.61
CA PRO A 287 -6.86 15.30 -10.12
C PRO A 287 -7.90 15.43 -9.00
N ARG A 288 -8.67 16.52 -9.01
CA ARG A 288 -9.68 16.82 -7.97
C ARG A 288 -10.68 15.68 -7.76
N GLU A 289 -11.00 14.95 -8.83
CA GLU A 289 -11.93 13.84 -8.88
C GLU A 289 -11.54 12.67 -7.95
N ILE A 290 -10.27 12.54 -7.59
CA ILE A 290 -9.77 11.43 -6.75
C ILE A 290 -9.05 11.91 -5.48
N GLU A 291 -9.17 13.19 -5.12
CA GLU A 291 -8.45 13.74 -3.96
C GLU A 291 -8.86 13.12 -2.61
N GLU A 292 -10.09 12.61 -2.53
CA GLU A 292 -10.63 11.95 -1.34
C GLU A 292 -10.22 10.48 -1.24
N THR A 293 -9.61 9.93 -2.30
CA THR A 293 -9.25 8.51 -2.37
C THR A 293 -7.91 8.24 -1.73
N TYR A 294 -7.71 7.02 -1.21
CA TYR A 294 -6.39 6.58 -0.76
C TYR A 294 -5.41 6.42 -1.94
N PRO A 295 -4.17 6.94 -1.86
CA PRO A 295 -3.53 7.59 -0.71
C PRO A 295 -3.71 9.12 -0.64
N ALA A 296 -4.30 9.80 -1.64
CA ALA A 296 -4.40 11.26 -1.73
C ALA A 296 -4.96 11.96 -0.49
N ALA A 297 -5.99 11.40 0.16
CA ALA A 297 -6.52 11.97 1.40
C ALA A 297 -5.82 11.47 2.68
N PHE A 298 -4.93 10.48 2.59
CA PHE A 298 -4.49 9.64 3.71
C PHE A 298 -2.97 9.62 3.89
N TYR A 299 -2.31 10.72 3.56
CA TYR A 299 -0.88 10.87 3.83
C TYR A 299 -0.58 12.12 4.64
N ASP A 300 0.58 12.15 5.27
CA ASP A 300 1.15 13.31 5.95
C ASP A 300 2.61 13.47 5.55
N VAL A 301 3.07 14.71 5.39
CA VAL A 301 4.43 15.06 4.95
C VAL A 301 4.95 16.25 5.76
N PRO A 302 6.26 16.29 6.07
CA PRO A 302 6.86 17.48 6.66
C PRO A 302 6.92 18.61 5.62
N VAL A 303 6.13 19.67 5.83
CA VAL A 303 6.09 20.81 4.90
C VAL A 303 7.19 21.81 5.27
N THR A 304 8.27 21.81 4.50
CA THR A 304 9.40 22.77 4.67
C THR A 304 9.41 23.88 3.61
N GLY A 305 8.58 23.76 2.57
CA GLY A 305 8.63 24.61 1.37
C GLY A 305 9.85 24.33 0.49
N ARG A 306 10.59 23.25 0.75
CA ARG A 306 11.73 22.82 -0.06
C ARG A 306 11.43 21.45 -0.66
N TRP A 307 11.72 21.33 -1.96
CA TRP A 307 11.58 20.10 -2.73
C TRP A 307 12.95 19.52 -3.03
N SER A 308 13.15 18.25 -2.63
CA SER A 308 14.35 17.46 -2.95
C SER A 308 14.43 17.15 -4.44
N SER A 309 15.62 16.76 -4.91
CA SER A 309 15.85 16.29 -6.29
C SER A 309 14.92 15.14 -6.68
N GLU A 310 14.73 14.19 -5.77
CA GLU A 310 13.92 12.99 -5.96
C GLU A 310 12.44 13.33 -6.06
N GLU A 311 11.95 14.31 -5.27
CA GLU A 311 10.57 14.79 -5.39
C GLU A 311 10.33 15.53 -6.70
N ARG A 312 11.33 16.31 -7.17
CA ARG A 312 11.25 17.00 -8.47
C ARG A 312 11.25 16.03 -9.63
N GLU A 313 12.13 15.03 -9.59
CA GLU A 313 12.18 13.96 -10.59
C GLU A 313 10.87 13.16 -10.64
N MET A 314 10.35 12.79 -9.47
CA MET A 314 9.04 12.14 -9.36
C MET A 314 7.94 13.00 -9.98
N LEU A 315 7.85 14.29 -9.63
CA LEU A 315 6.84 15.20 -10.17
C LEU A 315 6.98 15.35 -11.69
N PHE A 316 8.20 15.54 -12.19
CA PHE A 316 8.49 15.63 -13.63
C PHE A 316 7.98 14.39 -14.37
N ASN A 317 8.30 13.19 -13.89
CA ASN A 317 7.90 11.93 -14.51
C ASN A 317 6.37 11.77 -14.53
N VAL A 318 5.70 12.02 -13.40
CA VAL A 318 4.24 11.94 -13.31
C VAL A 318 3.58 12.98 -14.21
N ALA A 319 4.06 14.23 -14.20
CA ALA A 319 3.50 15.31 -15.01
C ALA A 319 3.67 15.06 -16.51
N ASN A 320 4.86 14.64 -16.95
CA ASN A 320 5.16 14.36 -18.35
C ASN A 320 4.26 13.23 -18.90
N ASN A 321 4.12 12.12 -18.17
CA ASN A 321 3.25 11.01 -18.59
C ASN A 321 1.78 11.41 -18.58
N TYR A 322 1.34 12.09 -17.52
CA TYR A 322 -0.03 12.59 -17.39
C TYR A 322 -0.39 13.53 -18.54
N LEU A 323 0.45 14.51 -18.86
CA LEU A 323 0.23 15.48 -19.95
C LEU A 323 0.47 14.88 -21.34
N GLY A 324 1.27 13.81 -21.43
CA GLY A 324 1.40 12.98 -22.63
C GLY A 324 0.05 12.42 -23.07
N ARG A 325 -0.77 11.99 -22.10
CA ARG A 325 -2.11 11.44 -22.30
C ARG A 325 -3.23 12.48 -22.29
N ASN A 326 -3.16 13.43 -21.38
CA ASN A 326 -4.21 14.40 -21.13
C ASN A 326 -3.87 15.73 -21.79
N LYS A 327 -4.47 15.98 -22.96
CA LYS A 327 -4.25 17.20 -23.76
C LYS A 327 -5.29 18.27 -23.45
N TYR A 328 -4.83 19.49 -23.22
CA TYR A 328 -5.67 20.65 -22.93
C TYR A 328 -5.45 21.71 -24.00
N GLU A 329 -6.51 22.45 -24.32
CA GLU A 329 -6.44 23.60 -25.23
C GLU A 329 -5.82 24.81 -24.54
N LYS A 330 -6.02 24.91 -23.22
CA LYS A 330 -5.48 25.99 -22.40
C LYS A 330 -5.07 25.48 -21.02
N SER A 331 -3.95 25.99 -20.53
CA SER A 331 -3.42 25.68 -19.20
C SER A 331 -3.15 26.95 -18.39
N PHE A 332 -3.52 26.89 -17.12
CA PHE A 332 -3.22 27.88 -16.10
C PHE A 332 -2.54 27.19 -14.92
N ALA A 333 -1.67 27.91 -14.23
CA ALA A 333 -1.08 27.45 -12.98
C ALA A 333 -1.13 28.57 -11.93
N LEU A 334 -1.71 28.27 -10.76
CA LEU A 334 -1.76 29.18 -9.62
C LEU A 334 -0.78 28.66 -8.56
N LEU A 335 0.42 29.26 -8.47
CA LEU A 335 1.56 28.67 -7.75
C LEU A 335 2.08 29.57 -6.64
N THR A 336 2.42 28.99 -5.49
CA THR A 336 3.23 29.68 -4.46
C THR A 336 4.72 29.61 -4.81
N ASP A 337 5.55 30.40 -4.13
CA ASP A 337 6.99 30.50 -4.43
C ASP A 337 7.72 29.15 -4.38
N ASP A 338 7.33 28.27 -3.45
CA ASP A 338 7.86 26.91 -3.29
C ASP A 338 7.45 25.95 -4.41
N TYR A 339 6.54 26.34 -5.30
CA TYR A 339 6.09 25.54 -6.46
C TYR A 339 6.52 26.13 -7.80
N LEU A 340 7.14 27.32 -7.85
CA LEU A 340 7.54 27.96 -9.11
C LEU A 340 8.52 27.10 -9.93
N PHE A 341 9.32 26.25 -9.29
CA PHE A 341 10.19 25.30 -9.98
C PHE A 341 9.43 24.35 -10.93
N SER A 342 8.12 24.13 -10.70
CA SER A 342 7.32 23.23 -11.54
C SER A 342 6.86 23.87 -12.86
N GLU A 343 7.16 25.15 -13.10
CA GLU A 343 6.89 25.86 -14.36
C GLU A 343 7.40 25.09 -15.59
N GLU A 344 8.61 24.54 -15.49
CA GLU A 344 9.24 23.75 -16.57
C GLU A 344 8.51 22.44 -16.90
N TYR A 345 7.55 22.01 -16.08
CA TYR A 345 6.83 20.73 -16.27
C TYR A 345 5.46 20.91 -16.96
N PHE A 346 4.98 22.14 -17.12
CA PHE A 346 3.67 22.41 -17.71
C PHE A 346 3.75 22.53 -19.24
N PRO A 347 2.61 22.42 -19.94
CA PRO A 347 2.56 22.66 -21.37
C PRO A 347 3.09 24.05 -21.75
N GLU A 348 3.72 24.17 -22.92
CA GLU A 348 4.12 25.47 -23.46
C GLU A 348 2.92 26.43 -23.55
N GLY A 349 3.12 27.70 -23.17
CA GLY A 349 2.05 28.69 -23.13
C GLY A 349 1.14 28.63 -21.89
N THR A 350 1.50 27.83 -20.88
CA THR A 350 0.82 27.85 -19.57
C THR A 350 0.91 29.22 -18.93
N GLU A 351 -0.24 29.78 -18.56
CA GLU A 351 -0.29 31.06 -17.87
C GLU A 351 -0.10 30.90 -16.36
N ILE A 352 1.02 31.39 -15.86
CA ILE A 352 1.39 31.29 -14.45
C ILE A 352 0.94 32.53 -13.69
N ILE A 353 0.27 32.31 -12.58
CA ILE A 353 -0.16 33.33 -11.64
C ILE A 353 0.43 33.00 -10.28
N LYS A 354 1.21 33.94 -9.74
CA LYS A 354 1.77 33.80 -8.40
C LYS A 354 0.65 33.91 -7.36
N TRP A 355 0.52 32.88 -6.53
CA TRP A 355 -0.51 32.76 -5.51
C TRP A 355 -0.06 33.40 -4.21
N ASP A 356 -0.48 34.63 -3.97
CA ASP A 356 -0.42 35.23 -2.65
C ASP A 356 -1.65 34.81 -1.83
N LYS A 357 -1.45 33.88 -0.88
CA LYS A 357 -2.53 33.38 -0.01
C LYS A 357 -3.01 34.43 1.02
N SER A 358 -2.28 35.54 1.19
CA SER A 358 -2.61 36.59 2.16
C SER A 358 -3.70 37.55 1.68
N ASN A 359 -3.97 37.61 0.37
CA ASN A 359 -5.00 38.47 -0.22
C ASN A 359 -5.79 37.77 -1.33
N GLU A 360 -6.82 38.44 -1.84
CA GLU A 360 -7.69 37.93 -2.91
C GLU A 360 -7.23 38.34 -4.33
N GLY A 361 -6.20 39.19 -4.45
CA GLY A 361 -5.80 39.79 -5.72
C GLY A 361 -5.37 38.76 -6.77
N SER A 362 -4.61 37.75 -6.33
CA SER A 362 -4.18 36.64 -7.18
C SER A 362 -5.35 35.77 -7.68
N LEU A 363 -6.37 35.55 -6.83
CA LEU A 363 -7.57 34.80 -7.21
C LEU A 363 -8.44 35.58 -8.21
N MET A 364 -8.57 36.91 -8.02
CA MET A 364 -9.29 37.76 -8.97
C MET A 364 -8.58 37.81 -10.32
N GLN A 365 -7.25 37.92 -10.34
CA GLN A 365 -6.46 37.86 -11.57
C GLN A 365 -6.67 36.53 -12.31
N LEU A 366 -6.62 35.40 -11.59
CA LEU A 366 -6.89 34.08 -12.15
C LEU A 366 -8.30 33.99 -12.74
N ARG A 367 -9.31 34.43 -11.96
CA ARG A 367 -10.71 34.43 -12.39
C ARG A 367 -10.90 35.22 -13.68
N ASN A 368 -10.32 36.43 -13.76
CA ASN A 368 -10.44 37.29 -14.94
C ASN A 368 -9.82 36.63 -16.17
N LYS A 369 -8.59 36.13 -16.07
CA LYS A 369 -7.92 35.45 -17.20
C LYS A 369 -8.68 34.22 -17.72
N ILE A 370 -9.17 33.39 -16.81
CA ILE A 370 -10.00 32.23 -17.20
C ILE A 370 -11.32 32.72 -17.82
N GLY A 371 -11.96 33.73 -17.23
CA GLY A 371 -13.21 34.30 -17.71
C GLY A 371 -13.11 34.92 -19.10
N GLU A 372 -12.01 35.63 -19.39
CA GLU A 372 -11.68 36.18 -20.71
C GLU A 372 -11.58 35.05 -21.74
N TYR A 373 -10.79 34.01 -21.45
CA TYR A 373 -10.66 32.85 -22.33
C TYR A 373 -12.00 32.14 -22.56
N VAL A 374 -12.79 31.93 -21.50
CA VAL A 374 -14.11 31.29 -21.62
C VAL A 374 -15.07 32.14 -22.46
N THR A 375 -15.00 33.48 -22.36
CA THR A 375 -15.84 34.39 -23.13
C THR A 375 -15.47 34.40 -24.62
N GLU A 376 -14.17 34.40 -24.91
CA GLU A 376 -13.61 34.45 -26.26
C GLU A 376 -13.79 33.12 -27.01
N TYR A 377 -13.39 32.01 -26.40
CA TYR A 377 -13.31 30.69 -27.05
C TYR A 377 -14.54 29.79 -26.80
N ARG A 378 -15.37 30.12 -25.80
CA ARG A 378 -16.60 29.38 -25.44
C ARG A 378 -16.40 27.85 -25.33
N PRO A 379 -15.46 27.38 -24.50
CA PRO A 379 -15.22 25.95 -24.34
C PRO A 379 -16.43 25.23 -23.73
N PRO A 380 -16.53 23.90 -23.87
CA PRO A 380 -17.65 23.14 -23.31
C PRO A 380 -17.73 23.28 -21.78
N ARG A 381 -18.96 23.41 -21.26
CA ARG A 381 -19.22 23.43 -19.81
C ARG A 381 -19.71 22.07 -19.34
N VAL A 382 -18.97 21.44 -18.43
CA VAL A 382 -19.40 20.22 -17.76
C VAL A 382 -20.21 20.55 -16.50
N LYS A 383 -21.34 19.87 -16.31
CA LYS A 383 -22.28 20.13 -15.20
C LYS A 383 -22.25 19.07 -14.08
N ASP A 384 -21.77 17.86 -14.36
CA ASP A 384 -21.88 16.71 -13.44
C ASP A 384 -20.52 16.30 -12.86
N SER A 385 -19.99 17.11 -11.94
CA SER A 385 -18.70 16.84 -11.28
C SER A 385 -18.73 15.65 -10.32
N ILE A 386 -19.92 15.28 -9.82
CA ILE A 386 -20.07 14.13 -8.93
C ILE A 386 -19.90 12.83 -9.72
N ARG A 387 -20.41 12.78 -10.95
CA ARG A 387 -20.22 11.61 -11.82
C ARG A 387 -18.77 11.37 -12.16
N GLU A 388 -18.05 12.41 -12.58
CA GLU A 388 -16.61 12.32 -12.88
C GLU A 388 -15.84 11.78 -11.67
N LYS A 389 -16.09 12.35 -10.48
CA LYS A 389 -15.51 11.91 -9.21
C LYS A 389 -15.75 10.42 -8.98
N ILE A 390 -17.01 10.00 -8.90
CA ILE A 390 -17.34 8.60 -8.57
C ILE A 390 -16.77 7.63 -9.61
N PHE A 391 -16.74 8.00 -10.89
CA PHE A 391 -16.21 7.15 -11.96
C PHE A 391 -14.70 7.03 -11.86
N ALA A 392 -13.98 8.12 -11.61
CA ALA A 392 -12.54 8.10 -11.42
C ALA A 392 -12.13 7.27 -10.19
N ILE A 393 -12.91 7.31 -9.10
CA ILE A 393 -12.70 6.44 -7.93
C ILE A 393 -12.90 4.97 -8.31
N CYS A 394 -13.97 4.64 -9.05
CA CYS A 394 -14.23 3.27 -9.49
C CYS A 394 -13.13 2.74 -10.41
N GLU A 395 -12.67 3.56 -11.36
CA GLU A 395 -11.61 3.19 -12.29
C GLU A 395 -10.28 2.96 -11.56
N TYR A 396 -9.91 3.85 -10.64
CA TYR A 396 -8.70 3.65 -9.83
C TYR A 396 -8.78 2.39 -8.97
N GLN A 397 -9.93 2.15 -8.35
CA GLN A 397 -10.09 1.02 -7.41
C GLN A 397 -10.16 -0.32 -8.14
N PHE A 398 -11.00 -0.42 -9.17
CA PHE A 398 -11.30 -1.70 -9.82
C PHE A 398 -10.62 -1.85 -11.18
N GLY A 399 -10.32 -0.75 -11.88
CA GLY A 399 -9.83 -0.72 -13.26
C GLY A 399 -10.93 -0.36 -14.26
N SER A 400 -10.54 0.04 -15.47
CA SER A 400 -11.44 0.59 -16.51
C SER A 400 -12.54 -0.38 -16.97
N TRP A 401 -12.39 -1.69 -16.75
CA TRP A 401 -13.39 -2.70 -17.09
C TRP A 401 -14.74 -2.49 -16.38
N ILE A 402 -14.77 -1.78 -15.23
CA ILE A 402 -16.00 -1.51 -14.49
C ILE A 402 -16.87 -0.42 -15.15
N ILE A 403 -16.24 0.48 -15.92
CA ILE A 403 -16.87 1.70 -16.45
C ILE A 403 -18.12 1.40 -17.30
N PRO A 404 -18.11 0.46 -18.27
CA PRO A 404 -19.30 0.17 -19.08
C PRO A 404 -20.52 -0.29 -18.27
N TYR A 405 -20.30 -0.91 -17.10
CA TYR A 405 -21.37 -1.40 -16.23
C TYR A 405 -21.97 -0.27 -15.39
N ILE A 406 -21.12 0.58 -14.80
CA ILE A 406 -21.59 1.70 -13.98
C ILE A 406 -22.13 2.86 -14.83
N ASN A 407 -21.72 2.97 -16.09
CA ASN A 407 -22.21 4.00 -17.02
C ASN A 407 -23.73 3.95 -17.23
N LYS A 408 -24.30 2.73 -17.14
CA LYS A 408 -25.75 2.46 -17.20
C LYS A 408 -26.50 2.92 -15.95
N GLY A 409 -25.78 3.19 -14.86
CA GLY A 409 -26.34 3.57 -13.57
C GLY A 409 -26.55 5.07 -13.39
N LYS A 410 -27.38 5.39 -12.39
CA LYS A 410 -27.59 6.74 -11.89
C LYS A 410 -26.86 6.91 -10.56
N ILE A 411 -26.30 8.09 -10.33
CA ILE A 411 -25.75 8.44 -9.03
C ILE A 411 -26.88 8.97 -8.17
N ILE A 412 -27.02 8.38 -6.99
CA ILE A 412 -28.04 8.74 -6.01
C ILE A 412 -27.32 9.15 -4.73
N LYS A 413 -27.79 10.23 -4.12
CA LYS A 413 -27.40 10.61 -2.77
C LYS A 413 -28.52 10.19 -1.82
N ASN A 414 -28.25 9.22 -0.96
CA ASN A 414 -29.17 8.84 0.11
C ASN A 414 -28.63 9.36 1.43
N TYR A 415 -29.32 10.32 2.05
CA TYR A 415 -28.81 11.12 3.17
C TYR A 415 -27.41 11.69 2.87
N ASN A 416 -26.38 11.23 3.59
CA ASN A 416 -25.00 11.66 3.41
C ASN A 416 -24.14 10.65 2.64
N GLN A 417 -24.74 9.63 2.01
CA GLN A 417 -24.01 8.59 1.30
C GLN A 417 -24.32 8.60 -0.19
N PHE A 418 -23.28 8.77 -1.00
CA PHE A 418 -23.36 8.59 -2.45
C PHE A 418 -23.33 7.11 -2.81
N MET A 419 -24.11 6.73 -3.82
CA MET A 419 -24.07 5.40 -4.41
C MET A 419 -24.37 5.47 -5.90
N ILE A 420 -23.87 4.47 -6.63
CA ILE A 420 -24.31 4.18 -7.99
C ILE A 420 -25.44 3.17 -7.89
N ALA A 421 -26.58 3.46 -8.51
CA ALA A 421 -27.67 2.52 -8.68
C ALA A 421 -27.79 2.11 -10.15
N VAL A 422 -27.76 0.80 -10.41
CA VAL A 422 -27.93 0.20 -11.75
C VAL A 422 -29.24 -0.56 -11.75
N ASP A 423 -30.07 -0.36 -12.78
CA ASP A 423 -31.41 -0.96 -12.90
C ASP A 423 -32.30 -0.75 -11.66
N GLY A 424 -32.21 0.43 -11.06
CA GLY A 424 -32.99 0.80 -9.87
C GLY A 424 -32.51 0.19 -8.55
N LYS A 425 -31.41 -0.58 -8.54
CA LYS A 425 -30.85 -1.21 -7.34
C LYS A 425 -29.45 -0.65 -7.00
N PRO A 426 -29.09 -0.54 -5.70
CA PRO A 426 -27.75 -0.12 -5.31
C PRO A 426 -26.68 -1.06 -5.86
N ALA A 427 -25.64 -0.51 -6.49
CA ALA A 427 -24.56 -1.24 -7.12
C ALA A 427 -23.22 -1.06 -6.38
N LEU A 428 -22.77 0.18 -6.26
CA LEU A 428 -21.55 0.54 -5.54
C LEU A 428 -21.87 1.67 -4.55
N ILE A 429 -21.38 1.57 -3.32
CA ILE A 429 -21.68 2.50 -2.22
C ILE A 429 -20.38 3.21 -1.82
N TYR A 430 -20.37 4.54 -1.85
CA TYR A 430 -19.19 5.30 -1.44
C TYR A 430 -18.99 5.25 0.08
N GLN A 431 -17.77 4.89 0.50
CA GLN A 431 -17.30 4.92 1.88
C GLN A 431 -16.37 6.12 2.04
N GLU A 432 -16.93 7.26 2.43
CA GLU A 432 -16.23 8.54 2.55
C GLU A 432 -15.05 8.47 3.53
N ASP A 433 -15.22 7.76 4.65
CA ASP A 433 -14.19 7.54 5.68
C ASP A 433 -12.95 6.80 5.15
N LYS A 434 -13.11 6.05 4.05
CA LYS A 434 -12.03 5.27 3.43
C LYS A 434 -11.65 5.76 2.04
N GLY A 435 -12.39 6.71 1.48
CA GLY A 435 -12.19 7.17 0.12
C GLY A 435 -12.32 6.05 -0.92
N LYS A 436 -13.24 5.09 -0.74
CA LYS A 436 -13.39 3.94 -1.67
C LYS A 436 -14.85 3.53 -1.90
N MET A 437 -15.09 2.75 -2.94
CA MET A 437 -16.39 2.19 -3.29
C MET A 437 -16.55 0.77 -2.75
N ALA A 438 -17.60 0.53 -2.00
CA ALA A 438 -18.00 -0.78 -1.51
C ALA A 438 -18.96 -1.48 -2.48
N ILE A 439 -18.70 -2.75 -2.79
CA ILE A 439 -19.56 -3.54 -3.67
C ILE A 439 -20.88 -3.88 -2.96
N ASN A 440 -22.01 -3.68 -3.62
CA ASN A 440 -23.30 -4.17 -3.14
C ASN A 440 -23.58 -5.56 -3.71
N LYS A 441 -24.22 -6.43 -2.92
CA LYS A 441 -24.60 -7.79 -3.35
C LYS A 441 -25.48 -7.85 -4.60
N ASN A 442 -26.19 -6.77 -4.94
CA ASN A 442 -27.00 -6.67 -6.16
C ASN A 442 -26.16 -6.48 -7.43
N PHE A 443 -24.85 -6.23 -7.33
CA PHE A 443 -23.97 -5.88 -8.45
C PHE A 443 -22.73 -6.77 -8.54
N THR A 444 -22.90 -8.05 -8.20
CA THR A 444 -21.86 -9.08 -8.26
C THR A 444 -21.66 -9.62 -9.68
N LYS A 445 -22.70 -9.63 -10.51
CA LYS A 445 -22.66 -10.21 -11.85
C LYS A 445 -21.52 -9.66 -12.74
N PRO A 446 -21.26 -8.34 -12.85
CA PRO A 446 -20.14 -7.83 -13.64
C PRO A 446 -18.77 -8.36 -13.18
N PHE A 447 -18.56 -8.50 -11.87
CA PHE A 447 -17.30 -9.04 -11.33
C PHE A 447 -17.13 -10.51 -11.72
N ILE A 448 -18.22 -11.28 -11.65
CA ILE A 448 -18.23 -12.71 -12.03
C ILE A 448 -17.98 -12.88 -13.52
N ASP A 449 -18.72 -12.15 -14.36
CA ASP A 449 -18.64 -12.25 -15.83
C ASP A 449 -17.25 -11.86 -16.37
N ASN A 450 -16.47 -11.05 -15.63
CA ASN A 450 -15.13 -10.61 -16.03
C ASN A 450 -13.98 -11.26 -15.23
N SER A 451 -14.30 -12.17 -14.30
CA SER A 451 -13.32 -12.82 -13.42
C SER A 451 -12.42 -11.84 -12.66
N LYS A 452 -13.03 -10.83 -12.00
CA LYS A 452 -12.33 -9.78 -11.26
C LYS A 452 -12.74 -9.75 -9.80
N PHE A 453 -11.76 -9.64 -8.89
CA PHE A 453 -11.95 -9.58 -7.44
C PHE A 453 -12.86 -10.69 -6.90
N LEU A 454 -12.66 -11.93 -7.35
CA LEU A 454 -13.48 -13.07 -6.98
C LEU A 454 -12.80 -13.95 -5.94
N VAL A 455 -13.60 -14.41 -4.98
CA VAL A 455 -13.24 -15.48 -4.05
C VAL A 455 -14.30 -16.56 -4.15
N GLU A 456 -13.92 -17.71 -4.68
CA GLU A 456 -14.77 -18.89 -4.71
C GLU A 456 -14.76 -19.58 -3.33
N ILE A 457 -15.94 -19.91 -2.83
CA ILE A 457 -16.15 -20.60 -1.57
C ILE A 457 -17.02 -21.83 -1.78
N ASP A 458 -16.97 -22.76 -0.82
CA ASP A 458 -17.91 -23.88 -0.74
C ASP A 458 -19.38 -23.43 -0.64
N ASP A 459 -20.32 -24.36 -0.81
CA ASP A 459 -21.75 -24.09 -0.76
C ASP A 459 -22.26 -23.89 0.68
N PHE A 460 -21.84 -22.79 1.29
CA PHE A 460 -22.35 -22.33 2.58
C PHE A 460 -22.72 -20.85 2.53
N LYS A 461 -23.55 -20.41 3.49
CA LYS A 461 -23.91 -19.01 3.61
C LYS A 461 -22.80 -18.24 4.33
N PRO A 462 -22.14 -17.27 3.69
CA PRO A 462 -21.11 -16.46 4.35
C PRO A 462 -21.74 -15.62 5.48
N THR A 463 -21.09 -15.56 6.64
CA THR A 463 -21.59 -14.82 7.82
C THR A 463 -20.73 -13.63 8.17
N ALA A 464 -19.83 -13.73 9.16
CA ALA A 464 -18.97 -12.63 9.60
C ALA A 464 -17.59 -12.66 8.91
N ASN A 465 -16.99 -13.85 8.84
CA ASN A 465 -15.68 -14.07 8.26
C ASN A 465 -15.70 -15.33 7.40
N ILE A 466 -14.93 -15.32 6.32
CA ILE A 466 -14.53 -16.51 5.58
C ILE A 466 -13.10 -16.83 6.00
N TYR A 467 -12.90 -18.05 6.47
CA TYR A 467 -11.58 -18.59 6.76
C TYR A 467 -11.01 -19.27 5.52
N SER A 468 -9.69 -19.35 5.39
CA SER A 468 -9.05 -19.88 4.19
C SER A 468 -9.45 -21.32 3.85
N VAL A 469 -9.74 -22.19 4.84
CA VAL A 469 -10.31 -23.54 4.60
C VAL A 469 -11.62 -23.55 3.79
N GLY A 470 -12.39 -22.45 3.85
CA GLY A 470 -13.64 -22.33 3.09
C GLY A 470 -13.46 -21.69 1.71
N VAL A 471 -12.23 -21.35 1.32
CA VAL A 471 -11.89 -20.79 0.01
C VAL A 471 -11.43 -21.91 -0.91
N ILE A 472 -12.03 -21.98 -2.09
CA ILE A 472 -11.65 -22.90 -3.16
C ILE A 472 -10.61 -22.24 -4.06
N SER A 473 -10.85 -20.99 -4.44
CA SER A 473 -9.93 -20.22 -5.27
C SER A 473 -10.15 -18.71 -5.12
N ALA A 474 -9.12 -17.92 -5.44
CA ALA A 474 -9.16 -16.46 -5.46
C ALA A 474 -8.40 -15.91 -6.68
N THR A 475 -8.90 -14.82 -7.26
CA THR A 475 -8.28 -14.19 -8.44
C THR A 475 -7.02 -13.40 -8.08
N SER A 476 -6.02 -13.41 -8.97
CA SER A 476 -4.68 -12.87 -8.70
C SER A 476 -4.59 -11.34 -8.58
N ASP A 477 -5.66 -10.62 -8.92
CA ASP A 477 -5.80 -9.18 -8.77
C ASP A 477 -6.09 -8.74 -7.33
N ILE A 478 -6.47 -9.68 -6.44
CA ILE A 478 -6.81 -9.37 -5.05
C ILE A 478 -5.57 -9.04 -4.23
N ARG A 479 -5.64 -7.91 -3.52
CA ARG A 479 -4.75 -7.49 -2.44
C ARG A 479 -5.51 -7.37 -1.13
N ILE A 480 -4.78 -7.28 -0.02
CA ILE A 480 -5.35 -7.00 1.30
C ILE A 480 -6.10 -5.65 1.25
N GLU A 481 -7.28 -5.58 1.87
CA GLU A 481 -8.23 -4.45 1.86
C GLU A 481 -9.02 -4.20 0.57
N ASP A 482 -8.86 -5.01 -0.48
CA ASP A 482 -9.73 -4.95 -1.66
C ASP A 482 -11.16 -5.39 -1.35
N GLU A 483 -12.11 -4.85 -2.11
CA GLU A 483 -13.49 -5.32 -2.09
C GLU A 483 -13.62 -6.53 -3.02
N VAL A 484 -14.25 -7.59 -2.52
CA VAL A 484 -14.35 -8.87 -3.23
C VAL A 484 -15.78 -9.38 -3.30
N VAL A 485 -16.05 -10.15 -4.35
CA VAL A 485 -17.30 -10.90 -4.53
C VAL A 485 -17.06 -12.36 -4.15
N LEU A 486 -17.89 -12.86 -3.24
CA LEU A 486 -17.93 -14.27 -2.85
C LEU A 486 -18.88 -15.01 -3.79
N HIS A 487 -18.44 -16.13 -4.36
CA HIS A 487 -19.30 -16.97 -5.19
C HIS A 487 -19.04 -18.47 -4.98
N ASN A 488 -19.94 -19.30 -5.50
CA ASN A 488 -19.75 -20.74 -5.63
C ASN A 488 -20.10 -21.12 -7.06
N SER A 489 -19.11 -21.53 -7.86
CA SER A 489 -19.28 -21.87 -9.28
C SER A 489 -20.09 -20.82 -10.08
N GLY A 490 -19.74 -19.54 -9.90
CA GLY A 490 -20.41 -18.40 -10.55
C GLY A 490 -21.72 -17.92 -9.89
N ASN A 491 -22.25 -18.64 -8.89
CA ASN A 491 -23.42 -18.18 -8.13
C ASN A 491 -22.99 -17.23 -6.99
N PRO A 492 -23.45 -15.97 -6.97
CA PRO A 492 -23.08 -15.03 -5.91
C PRO A 492 -23.54 -15.52 -4.52
N LYS A 493 -22.64 -15.47 -3.55
CA LYS A 493 -22.91 -15.81 -2.14
C LYS A 493 -22.86 -14.60 -1.22
N GLY A 494 -22.11 -13.56 -1.58
CA GLY A 494 -22.02 -12.33 -0.80
C GLY A 494 -20.89 -11.43 -1.29
N VAL A 495 -20.58 -10.41 -0.48
CA VAL A 495 -19.49 -9.46 -0.72
C VAL A 495 -18.74 -9.18 0.58
N GLY A 496 -17.46 -8.83 0.46
CA GLY A 496 -16.63 -8.56 1.63
C GLY A 496 -15.36 -7.78 1.31
N THR A 497 -14.46 -7.76 2.29
CA THR A 497 -13.14 -7.14 2.17
C THR A 497 -12.06 -8.18 2.41
N ALA A 498 -11.10 -8.30 1.49
CA ALA A 498 -9.97 -9.22 1.58
C ALA A 498 -9.06 -8.90 2.79
N LYS A 499 -8.57 -9.94 3.47
CA LYS A 499 -7.72 -9.85 4.68
C LYS A 499 -6.38 -10.56 4.55
N MET A 500 -6.12 -11.16 3.39
CA MET A 500 -4.83 -11.74 3.00
C MET A 500 -4.68 -11.62 1.47
N PRO A 501 -3.47 -11.76 0.90
CA PRO A 501 -3.30 -11.78 -0.55
C PRO A 501 -3.90 -13.05 -1.17
N TYR A 502 -4.21 -13.02 -2.47
CA TYR A 502 -4.87 -14.14 -3.16
C TYR A 502 -4.12 -15.47 -3.02
N GLU A 503 -2.78 -15.45 -3.05
CA GLU A 503 -1.96 -16.66 -2.92
C GLU A 503 -2.13 -17.29 -1.54
N ALA A 504 -2.15 -16.48 -0.47
CA ALA A 504 -2.46 -16.97 0.87
C ALA A 504 -3.91 -17.49 1.00
N MET A 505 -4.87 -16.93 0.25
CA MET A 505 -6.25 -17.45 0.23
C MET A 505 -6.32 -18.85 -0.38
N ASN A 506 -5.52 -19.11 -1.42
CA ASN A 506 -5.53 -20.39 -2.15
C ASN A 506 -4.75 -21.50 -1.41
N GLU A 507 -3.70 -21.12 -0.67
CA GLU A 507 -2.70 -22.08 -0.21
C GLU A 507 -2.78 -22.37 1.30
N LEU A 508 -3.47 -21.53 2.08
CA LEU A 508 -3.61 -21.70 3.54
C LEU A 508 -4.94 -22.34 3.92
N GLU A 509 -4.93 -23.13 4.99
CA GLU A 509 -6.15 -23.70 5.57
C GLU A 509 -6.75 -22.81 6.68
N LYS A 510 -5.96 -21.90 7.27
CA LYS A 510 -6.38 -21.10 8.42
C LYS A 510 -6.07 -19.62 8.22
N GLY A 511 -6.73 -18.81 9.04
CA GLY A 511 -6.70 -17.35 8.93
C GLY A 511 -7.95 -16.81 8.25
N ILE A 512 -8.26 -15.54 8.52
CA ILE A 512 -9.43 -14.87 7.93
C ILE A 512 -9.04 -14.42 6.52
N ALA A 513 -9.67 -15.00 5.50
CA ALA A 513 -9.46 -14.64 4.11
C ALA A 513 -10.29 -13.41 3.72
N VAL A 514 -11.56 -13.38 4.12
CA VAL A 514 -12.49 -12.29 3.81
C VAL A 514 -13.31 -11.91 5.04
N LYS A 515 -13.38 -10.61 5.34
CA LYS A 515 -14.37 -10.07 6.27
C LYS A 515 -15.65 -9.78 5.51
N VAL A 516 -16.71 -10.54 5.78
CA VAL A 516 -17.98 -10.49 5.06
C VAL A 516 -18.76 -9.25 5.47
N ARG A 517 -19.48 -8.64 4.52
CA ARG A 517 -20.37 -7.51 4.78
C ARG A 517 -21.84 -7.83 4.52
N ASN A 518 -22.17 -8.43 3.37
CA ASN A 518 -23.56 -8.59 2.90
C ASN A 518 -23.78 -9.79 1.98
#